data_AF-A0A315B3W2-F1
#
_entry.id   AF-A0A315B3W2-F1
#
_cell.length_a   1.000
_cell.length_b   1.000
_cell.length_c   1.000
_cell.angle_alpha   90.00
_cell.angle_beta   90.00
_cell.angle_gamma   90.00
#
_symmetry.space_group_name_H-M   'P 1'
#
loop_
_entity.id
_entity.type
_entity.pdbx_description
1 polymer ?
#
loop_
_entity_poly.entity_id
_entity_poly.type
_entity_poly.pdbx_seq_one_letter_code
_entity_poly.pdbx_strand_id
1 'polypeptide(L)'
;MATGLNKENIKQSIKRLGVGFISVFLASCGAIQSKNIEEMIDYDRVVLLSSQSDADLCSAYNHPLLKPKTEQQIEKILRDRQIGRCDARSKVRIIPLSVTSTELASSSKNDGLVLSKVPSESSTPSSVVQPSPVITAPEKKAEQAIPVVFGDKNSFLADIKAMQGEKLSKGDFESKAEYELRKQAYSDQFKKGRGYKISFDIDNPQNKKEKLVYFDPDSEVIRISLPSISRDLVWINSGGKEGLKWLHNSFIQIESMDHKLKTYTAKNRLGASIEVVEMGITRYGFAILSQATKDYGADSRQRFSTPFNRGDAKEILETGKIVMEVVFDPRYPLAKDNPFLIKNEDKTKPTFDRPIDVTDIRYAVPVRLLNIRLLNKAGKEVFAASGRQIDVESLTD
;
A
#
# COMPACT_ATOMS: atom_id res chain seq x y z
N MET A 1 -72.47 -7.12 -24.49
CA MET A 1 -71.60 -8.24 -24.06
C MET A 1 -70.26 -7.66 -23.67
N ALA A 2 -69.96 -7.71 -22.37
CA ALA A 2 -68.68 -7.29 -21.84
C ALA A 2 -67.67 -8.43 -21.99
N THR A 3 -66.52 -8.16 -22.59
CA THR A 3 -65.29 -8.90 -22.28
C THR A 3 -64.32 -7.89 -21.70
N GLY A 4 -64.27 -7.88 -20.36
CA GLY A 4 -63.35 -7.05 -19.61
C GLY A 4 -61.92 -7.42 -19.93
N LEU A 5 -61.19 -6.50 -20.55
CA LEU A 5 -59.74 -6.53 -20.56
C LEU A 5 -59.27 -6.26 -19.13
N ASN A 6 -58.88 -7.35 -18.48
CA ASN A 6 -58.42 -7.43 -17.10
C ASN A 6 -57.30 -6.40 -16.86
N LYS A 7 -57.48 -5.51 -15.87
CA LYS A 7 -56.51 -4.46 -15.49
C LYS A 7 -55.12 -5.03 -15.13
N GLU A 8 -55.03 -6.33 -14.83
CA GLU A 8 -53.75 -7.01 -14.60
C GLU A 8 -52.91 -7.21 -15.87
N ASN A 9 -53.54 -7.41 -17.04
CA ASN A 9 -52.82 -7.62 -18.30
C ASN A 9 -52.21 -6.31 -18.84
N ILE A 10 -52.80 -5.16 -18.51
CA ILE A 10 -52.24 -3.84 -18.87
C ILE A 10 -51.05 -3.50 -17.98
N LYS A 11 -51.09 -3.84 -16.68
CA LYS A 11 -49.94 -3.67 -15.77
C LYS A 11 -48.78 -4.62 -16.11
N GLN A 12 -49.05 -5.85 -16.54
CA GLN A 12 -47.99 -6.75 -17.00
C GLN A 12 -47.39 -6.33 -18.36
N SER A 13 -48.21 -5.79 -19.28
CA SER A 13 -47.70 -5.30 -20.57
C SER A 13 -46.86 -4.02 -20.43
N ILE A 14 -47.22 -3.10 -19.53
CA ILE A 14 -46.41 -1.90 -19.24
C ILE A 14 -45.11 -2.26 -18.49
N LYS A 15 -45.12 -3.27 -17.61
CA LYS A 15 -43.88 -3.79 -17.01
C LYS A 15 -42.95 -4.45 -18.03
N ARG A 16 -43.48 -5.11 -19.07
CA ARG A 16 -42.66 -5.71 -20.13
C ARG A 16 -42.13 -4.68 -21.14
N LEU A 17 -42.88 -3.60 -21.41
CA LEU A 17 -42.42 -2.48 -22.24
C LEU A 17 -41.35 -1.62 -21.56
N GLY A 18 -41.35 -1.52 -20.22
CA GLY A 18 -40.31 -0.82 -19.45
C GLY A 18 -38.95 -1.54 -19.41
N VAL A 19 -38.92 -2.86 -19.64
CA VAL A 19 -37.67 -3.65 -19.67
C VAL A 19 -37.03 -3.65 -21.07
N GLY A 20 -37.83 -3.45 -22.13
CA GLY A 20 -37.34 -3.38 -23.51
C GLY A 20 -36.57 -2.10 -23.87
N PHE A 21 -36.67 -1.04 -23.06
CA PHE A 21 -35.96 0.24 -23.29
C PHE A 21 -34.68 0.42 -22.46
N ILE A 22 -34.32 -0.55 -21.61
CA ILE A 22 -33.11 -0.50 -20.76
C ILE A 22 -31.92 -1.26 -21.40
N SER A 23 -32.13 -1.98 -22.50
CA SER A 23 -31.09 -2.76 -23.19
C SER A 23 -30.11 -1.93 -24.04
N VAL A 24 -30.27 -0.60 -24.12
CA VAL A 24 -29.41 0.29 -24.92
C VAL A 24 -28.44 1.14 -24.06
N PHE A 25 -28.51 1.07 -22.73
CA PHE A 25 -27.74 1.96 -21.84
C PHE A 25 -26.39 1.40 -21.31
N LEU A 26 -25.94 0.24 -21.78
CA LEU A 26 -24.77 -0.45 -21.21
C LEU A 26 -23.42 -0.14 -21.88
N ALA A 27 -23.36 0.76 -22.87
CA ALA A 27 -22.12 1.04 -23.61
C ALA A 27 -21.28 2.25 -23.12
N SER A 28 -21.68 2.99 -22.08
CA SER A 28 -20.89 4.14 -21.62
C SER A 28 -21.02 4.43 -20.12
N CYS A 29 -19.88 4.58 -19.43
CA CYS A 29 -19.69 4.96 -18.02
C CYS A 29 -19.94 3.90 -16.92
N GLY A 30 -18.89 3.11 -16.60
CA GLY A 30 -18.92 2.07 -15.56
C GLY A 30 -19.05 2.52 -14.09
N ALA A 31 -18.90 3.81 -13.76
CA ALA A 31 -19.04 4.30 -12.37
C ALA A 31 -20.47 4.77 -12.03
N ILE A 32 -21.21 5.30 -13.01
CA ILE A 32 -22.60 5.74 -12.86
C ILE A 32 -23.53 4.50 -12.85
N GLN A 33 -23.17 3.45 -13.58
CA GLN A 33 -23.93 2.20 -13.67
C GLN A 33 -23.93 1.38 -12.38
N SER A 34 -22.80 1.27 -11.66
CA SER A 34 -22.76 0.52 -10.41
C SER A 34 -23.63 1.15 -9.34
N LYS A 35 -23.67 2.49 -9.24
CA LYS A 35 -24.50 3.19 -8.25
C LYS A 35 -26.00 2.96 -8.49
N ASN A 36 -26.44 3.00 -9.74
CA ASN A 36 -27.85 2.78 -10.10
C ASN A 36 -28.30 1.33 -9.81
N ILE A 37 -27.46 0.33 -10.10
CA ILE A 37 -27.76 -1.08 -9.81
C ILE A 37 -27.83 -1.33 -8.30
N GLU A 38 -26.96 -0.69 -7.51
CA GLU A 38 -26.93 -0.83 -6.05
C GLU A 38 -28.14 -0.20 -5.35
N GLU A 39 -28.83 0.73 -6.00
CA GLU A 39 -30.03 1.41 -5.48
C GLU A 39 -31.35 0.76 -5.93
N MET A 40 -31.31 -0.28 -6.78
CA MET A 40 -32.49 -1.03 -7.22
C MET A 40 -33.07 -1.94 -6.13
N ILE A 41 -34.38 -2.15 -6.19
CA ILE A 41 -35.08 -3.17 -5.38
C ILE A 41 -34.57 -4.57 -5.78
N ASP A 42 -34.39 -5.45 -4.80
CA ASP A 42 -33.75 -6.77 -4.99
C ASP A 42 -34.35 -7.61 -6.12
N TYR A 43 -35.68 -7.60 -6.26
CA TYR A 43 -36.37 -8.35 -7.32
C TYR A 43 -36.02 -7.83 -8.71
N ASP A 44 -36.11 -6.52 -8.92
CA ASP A 44 -35.81 -5.88 -10.22
C ASP A 44 -34.32 -6.00 -10.55
N ARG A 45 -33.46 -5.93 -9.53
CA ARG A 45 -32.01 -6.13 -9.68
C ARG A 45 -31.68 -7.55 -10.14
N VAL A 46 -32.27 -8.57 -9.52
CA VAL A 46 -32.05 -9.97 -9.93
C VAL A 46 -32.57 -10.21 -11.35
N VAL A 47 -33.76 -9.69 -11.70
CA VAL A 47 -34.32 -9.83 -13.06
C VAL A 47 -33.40 -9.16 -14.10
N LEU A 48 -32.90 -7.96 -13.81
CA LEU A 48 -31.97 -7.27 -14.69
C LEU A 48 -30.66 -8.06 -14.85
N LEU A 49 -30.03 -8.48 -13.75
CA LEU A 49 -28.78 -9.25 -13.76
C LEU A 49 -28.94 -10.59 -14.48
N SER A 50 -30.05 -11.30 -14.24
CA SER A 50 -30.34 -12.58 -14.90
C SER A 50 -30.60 -12.44 -16.40
N SER A 51 -30.83 -11.24 -16.92
CA SER A 51 -30.96 -10.96 -18.36
C SER A 51 -29.64 -10.58 -19.05
N GLN A 52 -28.57 -10.32 -18.28
CA GLN A 52 -27.27 -9.92 -18.83
C GLN A 52 -26.49 -11.10 -19.40
N SER A 53 -25.55 -10.79 -20.30
CA SER A 53 -24.60 -11.76 -20.84
C SER A 53 -23.59 -12.21 -19.77
N ASP A 54 -22.99 -13.38 -19.96
CA ASP A 54 -21.97 -13.91 -19.04
C ASP A 54 -20.74 -12.99 -18.93
N ALA A 55 -20.35 -12.37 -20.04
CA ALA A 55 -19.24 -11.42 -20.09
C ALA A 55 -19.53 -10.15 -19.28
N ASP A 56 -20.76 -9.63 -19.37
CA ASP A 56 -21.18 -8.44 -18.62
C ASP A 56 -21.30 -8.75 -17.13
N LEU A 57 -21.85 -9.92 -16.78
CA LEU A 57 -21.89 -10.40 -15.39
C LEU A 57 -20.49 -10.58 -14.81
N CYS A 58 -19.56 -11.18 -15.55
CA CYS A 58 -18.17 -11.31 -15.10
C CYS A 58 -17.44 -9.98 -14.99
N SER A 59 -17.75 -9.00 -15.86
CA SER A 59 -17.23 -7.64 -15.78
C SER A 59 -17.77 -6.90 -14.55
N ALA A 60 -19.07 -7.04 -14.27
CA ALA A 60 -19.72 -6.46 -13.09
C ALA A 60 -19.23 -7.11 -11.79
N TYR A 61 -19.07 -8.44 -11.76
CA TYR A 61 -18.55 -9.18 -10.62
C TYR A 61 -17.12 -8.75 -10.25
N ASN A 62 -16.31 -8.38 -11.24
CA ASN A 62 -14.94 -7.90 -11.03
C ASN A 62 -14.85 -6.39 -10.71
N HIS A 63 -15.97 -5.69 -10.58
CA HIS A 63 -15.98 -4.25 -10.35
C HIS A 63 -15.61 -3.88 -8.89
N PRO A 64 -14.69 -2.93 -8.65
CA PRO A 64 -14.19 -2.61 -7.30
C PRO A 64 -15.21 -1.90 -6.40
N LEU A 65 -16.29 -1.35 -6.96
CA LEU A 65 -17.34 -0.63 -6.22
C LEU A 65 -18.62 -1.46 -6.00
N LEU A 66 -18.58 -2.76 -6.30
CA LEU A 66 -19.69 -3.67 -6.09
C LEU A 66 -19.89 -3.91 -4.58
N LYS A 67 -21.13 -3.80 -4.09
CA LYS A 67 -21.44 -4.08 -2.68
C LYS A 67 -21.68 -5.57 -2.46
N PRO A 68 -21.47 -6.09 -1.23
CA PRO A 68 -21.57 -7.53 -0.93
C PRO A 68 -22.92 -8.18 -1.31
N LYS A 69 -24.03 -7.42 -1.22
CA LYS A 69 -25.37 -7.93 -1.54
C LYS A 69 -25.54 -8.21 -3.04
N THR A 70 -25.10 -7.29 -3.88
CA THR A 70 -25.16 -7.42 -5.34
C THR A 70 -24.15 -8.45 -5.83
N GLU A 71 -22.97 -8.51 -5.18
CA GLU A 71 -21.96 -9.55 -5.40
C GLU A 71 -22.51 -10.96 -5.20
N GLN A 72 -23.20 -11.23 -4.09
CA GLN A 72 -23.82 -12.54 -3.83
C GLN A 72 -24.87 -12.92 -4.87
N GLN A 73 -25.63 -11.95 -5.37
CA GLN A 73 -26.65 -12.20 -6.40
C GLN A 73 -26.01 -12.53 -7.75
N ILE A 74 -24.97 -11.80 -8.16
CA ILE A 74 -24.22 -12.08 -9.38
C ILE A 74 -23.53 -13.45 -9.26
N GLU A 75 -22.91 -13.74 -8.11
CA GLU A 75 -22.27 -15.03 -7.86
C GLU A 75 -23.25 -16.19 -7.96
N LYS A 76 -24.46 -16.05 -7.40
CA LYS A 76 -25.51 -17.06 -7.52
C LYS A 76 -25.90 -17.31 -8.98
N ILE A 77 -26.12 -16.25 -9.77
CA ILE A 77 -26.47 -16.37 -11.19
C ILE A 77 -25.34 -17.04 -11.98
N LEU A 78 -24.09 -16.68 -11.70
CA LEU A 78 -22.92 -17.28 -12.36
C LEU A 78 -22.76 -18.76 -12.00
N ARG A 79 -23.01 -19.15 -10.75
CA ARG A 79 -23.06 -20.56 -10.33
C ARG A 79 -24.18 -21.33 -11.02
N ASP A 80 -25.38 -20.74 -11.08
CA ASP A 80 -26.55 -21.35 -11.75
C ASP A 80 -26.28 -21.55 -13.25
N ARG A 81 -25.45 -20.69 -13.86
CA ARG A 81 -24.96 -20.80 -15.24
C ARG A 81 -23.70 -21.65 -15.41
N GLN A 82 -23.23 -22.33 -14.36
CA GLN A 82 -22.01 -23.17 -14.36
C GLN A 82 -20.71 -22.43 -14.70
N ILE A 83 -20.65 -21.12 -14.43
CA ILE A 83 -19.46 -20.30 -14.64
C ILE A 83 -18.62 -20.33 -13.37
N GLY A 84 -17.59 -21.18 -13.36
CA GLY A 84 -16.66 -21.31 -12.23
C GLY A 84 -15.55 -20.27 -12.18
N ARG A 85 -15.46 -19.40 -13.20
CA ARG A 85 -14.36 -18.44 -13.35
C ARG A 85 -14.76 -17.23 -14.17
N CYS A 86 -14.46 -16.04 -13.65
CA CYS A 86 -14.63 -14.78 -14.36
C CYS A 86 -13.30 -14.07 -14.59
N ASP A 87 -12.91 -13.95 -15.86
CA ASP A 87 -11.72 -13.23 -16.30
C ASP A 87 -12.14 -11.88 -16.91
N ALA A 88 -12.03 -10.79 -16.15
CA ALA A 88 -12.31 -9.44 -16.66
C ALA A 88 -11.41 -8.37 -16.03
N ARG A 89 -11.00 -7.37 -16.82
CA ARG A 89 -10.16 -6.22 -16.39
C ARG A 89 -8.91 -6.64 -15.58
N SER A 90 -8.20 -7.65 -16.05
CA SER A 90 -6.96 -8.17 -15.43
C SER A 90 -7.14 -8.79 -14.04
N LYS A 91 -8.37 -9.06 -13.59
CA LYS A 91 -8.68 -9.81 -12.36
C LYS A 91 -9.36 -11.13 -12.70
N VAL A 92 -8.92 -12.17 -12.03
CA VAL A 92 -9.51 -13.51 -12.09
C VAL A 92 -10.20 -13.76 -10.76
N ARG A 93 -11.51 -14.00 -10.80
CA ARG A 93 -12.26 -14.48 -9.63
C ARG A 93 -12.73 -15.91 -9.89
N ILE A 94 -12.41 -16.79 -8.95
CA ILE A 94 -12.86 -18.18 -8.96
C ILE A 94 -14.18 -18.23 -8.20
N ILE A 95 -15.20 -18.78 -8.85
CA ILE A 95 -16.51 -18.99 -8.26
C ILE A 95 -16.57 -20.48 -7.93
N PRO A 96 -16.56 -20.86 -6.64
CA PRO A 96 -16.58 -22.27 -6.27
C PRO A 96 -17.91 -22.87 -6.73
N LEU A 97 -17.83 -23.65 -7.81
CA LEU A 97 -18.93 -24.52 -8.22
C LEU A 97 -19.12 -25.54 -7.11
N SER A 98 -20.35 -25.71 -6.67
CA SER A 98 -20.73 -26.75 -5.71
C SER A 98 -20.33 -28.09 -6.31
N VAL A 99 -19.16 -28.62 -5.92
CA VAL A 99 -18.76 -29.96 -6.31
C VAL A 99 -19.69 -30.91 -5.57
N THR A 100 -20.56 -31.57 -6.33
CA THR A 100 -21.31 -32.73 -5.87
C THR A 100 -20.31 -33.69 -5.23
N SER A 101 -20.52 -33.99 -3.96
CA SER A 101 -19.61 -34.77 -3.13
C SER A 101 -19.42 -36.17 -3.70
N THR A 102 -18.22 -36.51 -4.17
CA THR A 102 -17.70 -37.89 -4.10
C THR A 102 -16.18 -37.90 -4.29
N GLU A 103 -15.51 -38.67 -3.42
CA GLU A 103 -14.12 -39.15 -3.51
C GLU A 103 -12.96 -38.13 -3.33
N LEU A 104 -12.52 -37.99 -2.08
CA LEU A 104 -11.16 -38.36 -1.66
C LEU A 104 -11.04 -38.27 -0.13
N ALA A 105 -11.66 -39.26 0.52
CA ALA A 105 -11.36 -39.64 1.89
C ALA A 105 -10.95 -41.12 1.85
N SER A 106 -9.65 -41.38 1.67
CA SER A 106 -9.06 -42.68 1.98
C SER A 106 -7.53 -42.62 1.97
N SER A 107 -6.94 -42.42 3.15
CA SER A 107 -5.75 -43.18 3.55
C SER A 107 -5.63 -43.14 5.07
N SER A 108 -6.12 -44.24 5.64
CA SER A 108 -6.26 -44.57 7.04
C SER A 108 -4.97 -45.13 7.67
N LYS A 109 -4.66 -44.62 8.86
CA LYS A 109 -4.26 -45.29 10.12
C LYS A 109 -3.04 -46.23 10.25
N ASN A 110 -2.35 -45.97 11.37
CA ASN A 110 -1.90 -46.83 12.48
C ASN A 110 -1.04 -48.08 12.26
N ASP A 111 0.09 -48.11 12.98
CA ASP A 111 0.52 -49.09 14.00
C ASP A 111 1.61 -48.39 14.85
N GLY A 112 1.84 -48.53 16.16
CA GLY A 112 1.36 -49.43 17.20
C GLY A 112 2.51 -49.83 18.15
N LEU A 113 2.52 -49.29 19.40
CA LEU A 113 3.13 -49.82 20.65
C LEU A 113 4.70 -49.92 20.74
N VAL A 114 5.42 -49.85 21.89
CA VAL A 114 5.22 -50.31 23.28
C VAL A 114 6.10 -49.48 24.27
N LEU A 115 5.62 -49.35 25.52
CA LEU A 115 6.25 -48.85 26.75
C LEU A 115 7.59 -49.53 27.16
N SER A 116 8.40 -48.82 27.97
CA SER A 116 8.93 -49.38 29.22
C SER A 116 9.20 -48.32 30.28
N LYS A 117 9.00 -48.73 31.53
CA LYS A 117 8.77 -47.97 32.75
C LYS A 117 10.05 -47.89 33.63
N VAL A 118 10.03 -46.89 34.52
CA VAL A 118 10.95 -46.44 35.59
C VAL A 118 11.38 -47.54 36.61
N PRO A 119 12.35 -47.32 37.54
CA PRO A 119 12.18 -46.52 38.79
C PRO A 119 13.39 -45.60 39.13
N SER A 120 13.20 -44.33 39.58
CA SER A 120 12.92 -43.82 40.95
C SER A 120 14.10 -43.94 41.93
N GLU A 121 14.65 -42.81 42.40
CA GLU A 121 14.49 -42.29 43.78
C GLU A 121 15.48 -41.18 44.18
N SER A 122 14.94 -40.16 44.87
CA SER A 122 15.47 -39.33 45.99
C SER A 122 16.85 -38.64 45.82
N SER A 123 17.10 -37.41 46.25
CA SER A 123 16.64 -36.68 47.42
C SER A 123 17.15 -35.22 47.35
N THR A 124 16.38 -34.28 47.87
CA THR A 124 16.83 -32.92 48.21
C THR A 124 17.58 -32.92 49.54
N PRO A 125 18.47 -31.96 49.77
CA PRO A 125 18.15 -31.02 50.85
C PRO A 125 18.47 -29.55 50.53
N SER A 126 17.65 -28.67 51.12
CA SER A 126 17.82 -27.22 51.24
C SER A 126 19.16 -26.82 51.85
N SER A 127 19.72 -25.67 51.45
CA SER A 127 20.01 -24.58 52.40
C SER A 127 20.52 -23.28 51.73
N VAL A 128 20.24 -22.19 52.45
CA VAL A 128 20.86 -20.85 52.45
C VAL A 128 20.36 -19.78 51.47
N VAL A 129 19.48 -18.95 52.05
CA VAL A 129 19.16 -17.57 51.69
C VAL A 129 20.39 -16.67 51.85
N GLN A 130 20.75 -15.92 50.81
CA GLN A 130 21.59 -14.72 50.92
C GLN A 130 20.97 -13.60 50.06
N PRO A 131 20.86 -12.35 50.57
CA PRO A 131 20.12 -11.28 49.91
C PRO A 131 20.92 -10.69 48.75
N SER A 132 20.29 -10.58 47.57
CA SER A 132 20.85 -9.84 46.45
C SER A 132 20.90 -8.33 46.77
N PRO A 133 22.00 -7.63 46.47
CA PRO A 133 22.10 -6.20 46.66
C PRO A 133 21.15 -5.47 45.72
N VAL A 134 20.45 -4.48 46.26
CA VAL A 134 19.65 -3.49 45.54
C VAL A 134 20.57 -2.78 44.55
N ILE A 135 20.51 -3.14 43.27
CA ILE A 135 21.10 -2.36 42.19
C ILE A 135 20.14 -1.21 41.95
N THR A 136 20.44 -0.06 42.55
CA THR A 136 19.84 1.22 42.26
C THR A 136 19.89 1.44 40.74
N ALA A 137 18.73 1.53 40.10
CA ALA A 137 18.64 1.85 38.69
C ALA A 137 19.41 3.15 38.42
N PRO A 138 20.31 3.22 37.41
CA PRO A 138 20.99 4.45 37.09
C PRO A 138 19.95 5.48 36.64
N GLU A 139 19.97 6.66 37.27
CA GLU A 139 19.20 7.82 36.86
C GLU A 139 19.28 7.99 35.33
N LYS A 140 18.11 8.04 34.69
CA LYS A 140 17.96 8.52 33.32
C LYS A 140 18.55 9.92 33.24
N LYS A 141 19.83 10.03 32.86
CA LYS A 141 20.39 11.28 32.35
C LYS A 141 19.49 11.72 31.21
N ALA A 142 18.88 12.89 31.35
CA ALA A 142 18.18 13.55 30.26
C ALA A 142 19.17 13.71 29.10
N GLU A 143 18.97 12.89 28.07
CA GLU A 143 19.69 12.96 26.81
C GLU A 143 19.45 14.36 26.23
N GLN A 144 20.46 15.24 26.32
CA GLN A 144 20.39 16.57 25.74
C GLN A 144 20.08 16.40 24.24
N ALA A 145 18.94 16.93 23.80
CA ALA A 145 18.50 16.83 22.43
C ALA A 145 19.56 17.46 21.51
N ILE A 146 20.27 16.61 20.76
CA ILE A 146 21.26 17.06 19.78
C ILE A 146 20.51 17.93 18.74
N PRO A 147 20.96 19.17 18.48
CA PRO A 147 20.28 20.04 17.53
C PRO A 147 20.26 19.40 16.14
N VAL A 148 19.08 19.37 15.51
CA VAL A 148 18.90 18.83 14.15
C VAL A 148 19.51 19.82 13.15
N VAL A 149 20.45 19.35 12.35
CA VAL A 149 21.03 20.13 11.24
C VAL A 149 20.29 19.76 9.97
N PHE A 150 19.67 20.75 9.31
CA PHE A 150 18.90 20.54 8.09
C PHE A 150 19.75 20.69 6.82
N GLY A 151 19.97 19.60 6.11
CA GLY A 151 20.47 19.60 4.74
C GLY A 151 19.39 19.92 3.70
N ASP A 152 19.81 20.14 2.46
CA ASP A 152 18.93 20.39 1.32
C ASP A 152 18.68 19.12 0.48
N LYS A 153 18.00 19.27 -0.66
CA LYS A 153 17.76 18.18 -1.63
C LYS A 153 19.06 17.51 -2.09
N ASN A 154 20.11 18.28 -2.37
CA ASN A 154 21.37 17.75 -2.89
C ASN A 154 22.11 16.93 -1.83
N SER A 155 22.12 17.42 -0.60
CA SER A 155 22.67 16.72 0.57
C SER A 155 21.95 15.38 0.78
N PHE A 156 20.63 15.37 0.67
CA PHE A 156 19.83 14.15 0.76
C PHE A 156 20.17 13.11 -0.33
N LEU A 157 20.28 13.55 -1.58
CA LEU A 157 20.62 12.66 -2.70
C LEU A 157 22.05 12.12 -2.61
N ALA A 158 22.98 12.92 -2.11
CA ALA A 158 24.35 12.47 -1.83
C ALA A 158 24.36 11.36 -0.77
N ASP A 159 23.58 11.50 0.30
CA ASP A 159 23.46 10.48 1.33
C ASP A 159 22.83 9.19 0.80
N ILE A 160 21.83 9.25 -0.09
CA ILE A 160 21.32 8.02 -0.75
C ILE A 160 22.42 7.33 -1.57
N LYS A 161 23.19 8.09 -2.37
CA LYS A 161 24.28 7.52 -3.17
C LYS A 161 25.37 6.89 -2.30
N ALA A 162 25.70 7.50 -1.16
CA ALA A 162 26.62 6.93 -0.19
C ALA A 162 26.08 5.59 0.36
N MET A 163 24.81 5.56 0.76
CA MET A 163 24.16 4.33 1.22
C MET A 163 24.15 3.24 0.13
N GLN A 164 23.96 3.58 -1.14
CA GLN A 164 24.00 2.60 -2.23
C GLN A 164 25.37 1.92 -2.41
N GLY A 165 26.45 2.65 -2.15
CA GLY A 165 27.82 2.15 -2.31
C GLY A 165 28.27 1.22 -1.18
N GLU A 166 27.66 1.33 0.00
CA GLU A 166 28.06 0.58 1.18
C GLU A 166 27.21 -0.68 1.39
N LYS A 167 27.87 -1.85 1.41
CA LYS A 167 27.26 -3.12 1.82
C LYS A 167 27.63 -3.42 3.28
N LEU A 168 26.62 -3.51 4.14
CA LEU A 168 26.73 -4.00 5.51
C LEU A 168 26.51 -5.50 5.63
N SER A 169 27.09 -6.26 4.72
CA SER A 169 27.30 -7.69 4.91
C SER A 169 28.60 -7.92 5.67
N LYS A 170 28.62 -8.85 6.61
CA LYS A 170 29.86 -9.29 7.27
C LYS A 170 30.80 -9.89 6.21
N GLY A 171 32.06 -9.45 6.19
CA GLY A 171 33.07 -10.01 5.29
C GLY A 171 33.53 -11.41 5.69
N ASP A 172 33.98 -12.21 4.73
CA ASP A 172 34.44 -13.59 4.97
C ASP A 172 35.63 -13.67 5.95
N PHE A 173 36.47 -12.63 5.96
CA PHE A 173 37.64 -12.50 6.82
C PHE A 173 37.45 -11.51 7.99
N GLU A 174 36.25 -10.94 8.12
CA GLU A 174 35.94 -9.99 9.19
C GLU A 174 35.56 -10.76 10.47
N SER A 175 36.12 -10.39 11.61
CA SER A 175 35.66 -10.90 12.90
C SER A 175 34.26 -10.37 13.24
N LYS A 176 33.56 -11.01 14.19
CA LYS A 176 32.25 -10.51 14.64
C LYS A 176 32.37 -9.11 15.27
N ALA A 177 33.46 -8.85 16.01
CA ALA A 177 33.68 -7.57 16.67
C ALA A 177 33.94 -6.44 15.66
N GLU A 178 34.77 -6.70 14.64
CA GLU A 178 35.02 -5.73 13.55
C GLU A 178 33.74 -5.40 12.78
N TYR A 179 32.92 -6.41 12.48
CA TYR A 179 31.63 -6.22 11.83
C TYR A 179 30.68 -5.34 12.64
N GLU A 180 30.52 -5.61 13.94
CA GLU A 180 29.66 -4.79 14.79
C GLU A 180 30.20 -3.36 14.96
N LEU A 181 31.53 -3.18 15.02
CA LEU A 181 32.14 -1.84 15.04
C LEU A 181 31.87 -1.08 13.74
N ARG A 182 32.03 -1.72 12.57
CA ARG A 182 31.74 -1.10 11.27
C ARG A 182 30.26 -0.76 11.12
N LYS A 183 29.37 -1.66 11.55
CA LYS A 183 27.92 -1.45 11.56
C LYS A 183 27.51 -0.30 12.50
N GLN A 184 28.16 -0.19 13.65
CA GLN A 184 27.95 0.92 14.58
C GLN A 184 28.45 2.24 13.99
N ALA A 185 29.65 2.27 13.39
CA ALA A 185 30.20 3.45 12.73
C ALA A 185 29.31 3.93 11.57
N TYR A 186 28.82 3.00 10.74
CA TYR A 186 27.84 3.29 9.70
C TYR A 186 26.55 3.87 10.28
N SER A 187 26.02 3.26 11.34
CA SER A 187 24.84 3.78 12.03
C SER A 187 25.07 5.18 12.58
N ASP A 188 26.23 5.46 13.16
CA ASP A 188 26.57 6.74 13.76
C ASP A 188 26.78 7.86 12.73
N GLN A 189 27.20 7.53 11.51
CA GLN A 189 27.28 8.47 10.37
C GLN A 189 25.92 9.10 10.05
N PHE A 190 24.84 8.34 10.18
CA PHE A 190 23.48 8.77 9.84
C PHE A 190 22.59 9.05 11.07
N LYS A 191 22.86 8.45 12.24
CA LYS A 191 22.08 8.62 13.49
C LYS A 191 22.13 10.03 14.08
N LYS A 192 23.17 10.82 13.81
CA LYS A 192 23.33 12.16 14.41
C LYS A 192 22.43 13.21 13.78
N GLY A 193 21.15 13.23 14.18
CA GLY A 193 20.25 14.38 14.00
C GLY A 193 20.19 14.97 12.58
N ARG A 194 20.41 14.16 11.53
CA ARG A 194 20.37 14.64 10.14
C ARG A 194 18.94 14.91 9.74
N GLY A 195 18.61 16.19 9.64
CA GLY A 195 17.36 16.67 9.06
C GLY A 195 17.53 17.02 7.60
N TYR A 196 16.44 17.04 6.86
CA TYR A 196 16.39 17.58 5.50
C TYR A 196 15.19 18.50 5.36
N LYS A 197 15.40 19.64 4.71
CA LYS A 197 14.35 20.58 4.35
C LYS A 197 14.18 20.55 2.85
N ILE A 198 13.13 19.88 2.40
CA ILE A 198 12.92 19.55 0.99
C ILE A 198 11.70 20.30 0.47
N SER A 199 11.90 21.06 -0.60
CA SER A 199 10.87 21.89 -1.20
C SER A 199 10.46 21.31 -2.55
N PHE A 200 9.16 21.23 -2.79
CA PHE A 200 8.58 20.75 -4.04
C PHE A 200 7.61 21.81 -4.57
N ASP A 201 7.65 22.06 -5.87
CA ASP A 201 6.60 22.83 -6.53
C ASP A 201 5.32 21.98 -6.58
N ILE A 202 4.18 22.58 -6.26
CA ILE A 202 2.91 21.85 -6.16
C ILE A 202 2.45 21.36 -7.54
N ASP A 203 2.53 22.23 -8.56
CA ASP A 203 2.32 21.86 -9.96
C ASP A 203 3.64 21.45 -10.62
N ASN A 204 4.25 20.37 -10.13
CA ASN A 204 5.42 19.81 -10.80
C ASN A 204 5.00 18.80 -11.88
N PRO A 205 5.20 19.09 -13.18
CA PRO A 205 4.83 18.19 -14.26
C PRO A 205 5.61 16.86 -14.25
N GLN A 206 6.77 16.81 -13.60
CA GLN A 206 7.58 15.58 -13.43
C GLN A 206 7.03 14.66 -12.33
N ASN A 207 6.27 15.21 -11.38
CA ASN A 207 5.69 14.47 -10.25
C ASN A 207 4.16 14.30 -10.38
N LYS A 208 3.60 14.35 -11.61
CA LYS A 208 2.15 14.30 -11.87
C LYS A 208 1.41 13.13 -11.20
N LYS A 209 2.09 12.01 -10.93
CA LYS A 209 1.51 10.83 -10.27
C LYS A 209 1.39 10.97 -8.75
N GLU A 210 2.17 11.84 -8.13
CA GLU A 210 2.28 12.01 -6.67
C GLU A 210 1.85 13.42 -6.25
N LYS A 211 0.66 13.86 -6.70
CA LYS A 211 0.09 15.11 -6.20
C LYS A 211 -0.12 14.98 -4.68
N LEU A 212 0.51 15.88 -3.92
CA LEU A 212 0.39 15.89 -2.45
C LEU A 212 -0.70 16.84 -1.98
N VAL A 213 -0.94 17.93 -2.70
CA VAL A 213 -1.86 19.00 -2.32
C VAL A 213 -3.11 18.96 -3.21
N TYR A 214 -4.26 19.06 -2.57
CA TYR A 214 -5.58 18.99 -3.18
C TYR A 214 -6.44 20.11 -2.61
N PHE A 215 -7.37 20.63 -3.41
CA PHE A 215 -8.40 21.55 -2.94
C PHE A 215 -9.77 20.96 -3.22
N ASP A 216 -10.64 20.97 -2.22
CA ASP A 216 -12.04 20.60 -2.34
C ASP A 216 -12.88 21.88 -2.46
N PRO A 217 -13.48 22.16 -3.65
CA PRO A 217 -14.26 23.38 -3.86
C PRO A 217 -15.58 23.39 -3.11
N ASP A 218 -16.13 22.22 -2.75
CA ASP A 218 -17.42 22.12 -2.08
C ASP A 218 -17.28 22.42 -0.58
N SER A 219 -16.18 21.97 0.03
CA SER A 219 -15.89 22.23 1.45
C SER A 219 -14.95 23.42 1.68
N GLU A 220 -14.37 24.00 0.63
CA GLU A 220 -13.35 25.05 0.68
C GLU A 220 -12.17 24.69 1.58
N VAL A 221 -11.67 23.47 1.44
CA VAL A 221 -10.56 22.93 2.21
C VAL A 221 -9.40 22.59 1.30
N ILE A 222 -8.22 23.10 1.64
CA ILE A 222 -6.97 22.58 1.08
C ILE A 222 -6.50 21.41 1.94
N ARG A 223 -6.14 20.30 1.30
CA ARG A 223 -5.71 19.07 1.92
C ARG A 223 -4.34 18.65 1.39
N ILE A 224 -3.42 18.37 2.29
CA ILE A 224 -2.19 17.65 1.98
C ILE A 224 -2.39 16.19 2.37
N SER A 225 -2.19 15.28 1.43
CA SER A 225 -2.26 13.84 1.66
C SER A 225 -0.97 13.20 1.20
N LEU A 226 -0.26 12.52 2.11
CA LEU A 226 0.90 11.73 1.72
C LEU A 226 0.46 10.55 0.83
N PRO A 227 1.30 10.03 -0.08
CA PRO A 227 0.96 8.87 -0.90
C PRO A 227 0.92 7.59 -0.05
N SER A 228 0.03 6.63 -0.34
CA SER A 228 0.12 5.28 0.25
C SER A 228 0.46 4.28 -0.82
N ILE A 229 1.70 3.82 -0.93
CA ILE A 229 1.98 2.62 -1.70
C ILE A 229 3.31 1.97 -1.26
N SER A 230 3.35 1.35 -0.08
CA SER A 230 4.02 0.06 0.16
C SER A 230 3.81 -0.37 1.62
N ARG A 231 3.72 -1.69 1.81
CA ARG A 231 3.90 -2.32 3.12
C ARG A 231 5.25 -2.99 3.08
N ASP A 232 6.14 -2.61 3.98
CA ASP A 232 7.44 -3.25 4.10
C ASP A 232 7.53 -3.91 5.47
N LEU A 233 8.07 -5.13 5.50
CA LEU A 233 8.33 -5.85 6.73
C LEU A 233 9.67 -5.39 7.27
N VAL A 234 9.67 -4.81 8.47
CA VAL A 234 10.86 -4.21 9.09
C VAL A 234 11.25 -4.97 10.34
N TRP A 235 12.55 -5.00 10.63
CA TRP A 235 13.03 -5.44 11.93
C TRP A 235 12.95 -4.28 12.91
N ILE A 236 12.25 -4.49 14.03
CA ILE A 236 12.14 -3.48 15.08
C ILE A 236 12.71 -4.08 16.35
N ASN A 237 13.64 -3.34 16.97
CA ASN A 237 14.06 -3.61 18.33
C ASN A 237 13.25 -2.69 19.25
N SER A 238 12.18 -3.24 19.85
CA SER A 238 11.35 -2.54 20.83
C SER A 238 11.39 -3.31 22.14
N GLY A 239 11.80 -2.65 23.23
CA GLY A 239 11.84 -3.25 24.56
C GLY A 239 12.72 -4.51 24.69
N GLY A 240 13.80 -4.61 23.91
CA GLY A 240 14.74 -5.74 23.98
C GLY A 240 14.28 -7.01 23.24
N LYS A 241 13.15 -6.96 22.52
CA LYS A 241 12.73 -8.03 21.61
C LYS A 241 12.90 -7.56 20.17
N GLU A 242 13.64 -8.33 19.39
CA GLU A 242 13.71 -8.17 17.94
C GLU A 242 12.54 -8.92 17.29
N GLY A 243 11.75 -8.21 16.48
CA GLY A 243 10.63 -8.79 15.77
C GLY A 243 10.41 -8.16 14.41
N LEU A 244 9.88 -8.95 13.48
CA LEU A 244 9.41 -8.46 12.20
C LEU A 244 8.04 -7.79 12.38
N LYS A 245 7.89 -6.59 11.85
CA LYS A 245 6.67 -5.77 11.95
C LYS A 245 6.33 -5.17 10.60
N TRP A 246 5.05 -5.07 10.29
CA TRP A 246 4.61 -4.34 9.10
C TRP A 246 4.64 -2.84 9.35
N LEU A 247 5.19 -2.09 8.39
CA LEU A 247 5.09 -0.64 8.35
C LEU A 247 4.50 -0.17 7.03
N HIS A 248 3.73 0.92 7.10
CA HIS A 248 3.27 1.64 5.92
C HIS A 248 4.27 2.73 5.57
N ASN A 249 4.75 2.71 4.34
CA ASN A 249 5.76 3.64 3.87
C ASN A 249 5.14 4.55 2.79
N SER A 250 5.05 5.83 3.11
CA SER A 250 4.63 6.86 2.17
C SER A 250 5.87 7.35 1.42
N PHE A 251 6.12 6.78 0.23
CA PHE A 251 7.21 7.23 -0.63
C PHE A 251 6.89 8.59 -1.23
N ILE A 252 7.83 9.52 -1.12
CA ILE A 252 7.77 10.83 -1.76
C ILE A 252 8.99 10.99 -2.65
N GLN A 253 8.74 11.06 -3.96
CA GLN A 253 9.77 11.22 -4.97
C GLN A 253 10.40 12.61 -4.93
N ILE A 254 11.73 12.64 -4.88
CA ILE A 254 12.56 13.86 -4.98
C ILE A 254 13.19 13.99 -6.36
N GLU A 255 13.59 12.86 -6.93
CA GLU A 255 14.25 12.78 -8.22
C GLU A 255 13.90 11.47 -8.92
N SER A 256 13.80 11.52 -10.25
CA SER A 256 13.60 10.34 -11.10
C SER A 256 14.59 10.43 -12.27
N MET A 257 15.15 9.28 -12.63
CA MET A 257 15.99 9.10 -13.79
C MET A 257 15.38 8.04 -14.68
N ASP A 258 15.11 8.40 -15.93
CA ASP A 258 14.49 7.53 -16.92
C ASP A 258 15.54 7.14 -17.96
N HIS A 259 15.64 5.85 -18.25
CA HIS A 259 16.60 5.29 -19.19
C HIS A 259 15.87 4.42 -20.21
N LYS A 260 15.96 4.78 -21.50
CA LYS A 260 15.59 3.85 -22.57
C LYS A 260 16.71 2.83 -22.71
N LEU A 261 16.41 1.56 -22.47
CA LEU A 261 17.40 0.48 -22.45
C LEU A 261 17.58 -0.10 -23.84
N LYS A 262 16.50 -0.63 -24.42
CA LYS A 262 16.50 -1.20 -25.77
C LYS A 262 15.09 -1.24 -26.37
N THR A 263 15.01 -1.62 -27.62
CA THR A 263 13.74 -1.92 -28.31
C THR A 263 13.79 -3.34 -28.82
N TYR A 264 12.71 -4.10 -28.64
CA TYR A 264 12.63 -5.50 -29.07
C TYR A 264 11.23 -5.85 -29.59
N THR A 265 11.13 -6.86 -30.46
CA THR A 265 9.84 -7.35 -30.94
C THR A 265 9.33 -8.46 -30.02
N ALA A 266 8.23 -8.23 -29.32
CA ALA A 266 7.53 -9.25 -28.57
C ALA A 266 6.52 -9.97 -29.48
N LYS A 267 6.42 -11.30 -29.37
CA LYS A 267 5.44 -12.11 -30.12
C LYS A 267 4.59 -12.93 -29.15
N ASN A 268 3.29 -13.00 -29.39
CA ASN A 268 2.41 -13.90 -28.64
C ASN A 268 2.31 -15.28 -29.32
N ARG A 269 1.67 -16.23 -28.63
CA ARG A 269 1.47 -17.60 -29.15
C ARG A 269 0.58 -17.67 -30.41
N LEU A 270 -0.18 -16.63 -30.70
CA LEU A 270 -1.07 -16.52 -31.86
C LEU A 270 -0.37 -15.86 -33.07
N GLY A 271 0.93 -15.56 -32.97
CA GLY A 271 1.72 -15.00 -34.06
C GLY A 271 1.66 -13.46 -34.18
N ALA A 272 0.86 -12.78 -33.35
CA ALA A 272 0.84 -11.33 -33.32
C ALA A 272 2.13 -10.79 -32.68
N SER A 273 2.71 -9.77 -33.32
CA SER A 273 3.95 -9.12 -32.87
C SER A 273 3.74 -7.65 -32.57
N ILE A 274 4.47 -7.15 -31.58
CA ILE A 274 4.52 -5.73 -31.25
C ILE A 274 5.96 -5.30 -30.99
N GLU A 275 6.31 -4.09 -31.42
CA GLU A 275 7.57 -3.46 -31.07
C GLU A 275 7.45 -2.87 -29.66
N VAL A 276 8.32 -3.31 -28.75
CA VAL A 276 8.32 -2.94 -27.34
C VAL A 276 9.54 -2.10 -27.03
N VAL A 277 9.34 -1.02 -26.29
CA VAL A 277 10.42 -0.22 -25.72
C VAL A 277 10.66 -0.65 -24.28
N GLU A 278 11.87 -1.08 -23.99
CA GLU A 278 12.31 -1.37 -22.63
C GLU A 278 12.85 -0.10 -21.96
N MET A 279 12.32 0.20 -20.78
CA MET A 279 12.65 1.37 -19.98
C MET A 279 13.04 0.97 -18.55
N GLY A 280 14.15 1.54 -18.07
CA GLY A 280 14.50 1.56 -16.66
C GLY A 280 14.15 2.91 -16.06
N ILE A 281 13.40 2.91 -14.96
CA ILE A 281 13.09 4.12 -14.18
C ILE A 281 13.71 3.94 -12.81
N THR A 282 14.53 4.88 -12.37
CA THR A 282 15.10 4.90 -11.02
C THR A 282 14.61 6.13 -10.27
N ARG A 283 13.94 5.93 -9.14
CA ARG A 283 13.40 7.01 -8.31
C ARG A 283 14.12 7.09 -6.99
N TYR A 284 14.44 8.31 -6.58
CA TYR A 284 15.04 8.64 -5.30
C TYR A 284 14.06 9.46 -4.48
N GLY A 285 13.90 9.11 -3.22
CA GLY A 285 12.96 9.78 -2.34
C GLY A 285 13.17 9.42 -0.88
N PHE A 286 12.27 9.90 -0.03
CA PHE A 286 12.18 9.44 1.36
C PHE A 286 10.86 8.71 1.59
N ALA A 287 10.89 7.78 2.55
CA ALA A 287 9.73 7.06 3.02
C ALA A 287 9.30 7.68 4.36
N ILE A 288 8.17 8.40 4.35
CA ILE A 288 7.54 8.81 5.60
C ILE A 288 6.82 7.59 6.15
N LEU A 289 7.27 7.17 7.31
CA LEU A 289 6.72 6.00 7.97
C LEU A 289 5.35 6.35 8.59
N SER A 290 4.46 5.38 8.62
CA SER A 290 3.17 5.44 9.31
C SER A 290 2.83 4.07 9.92
N GLN A 291 1.99 4.08 10.96
CA GLN A 291 1.53 2.86 11.62
C GLN A 291 0.76 1.99 10.61
N ALA A 292 1.18 0.74 10.47
CA ALA A 292 0.41 -0.25 9.73
C ALA A 292 -0.78 -0.70 10.58
N THR A 293 -1.95 -0.80 9.95
CA THR A 293 -3.18 -1.29 10.58
C THR A 293 -3.38 -2.77 10.29
N LYS A 294 -3.94 -3.51 11.25
CA LYS A 294 -4.40 -4.90 11.02
C LYS A 294 -5.45 -5.01 9.92
N ASP A 295 -6.25 -3.96 9.74
CA ASP A 295 -7.13 -3.83 8.59
C ASP A 295 -6.30 -3.53 7.33
N TYR A 296 -6.30 -4.48 6.40
CA TYR A 296 -5.58 -4.41 5.12
C TYR A 296 -6.14 -3.34 4.17
N GLY A 297 -7.38 -2.88 4.38
CA GLY A 297 -8.03 -1.85 3.57
C GLY A 297 -8.03 -0.45 4.21
N ALA A 298 -7.62 -0.32 5.47
CA ALA A 298 -7.66 0.96 6.17
C ALA A 298 -6.59 1.92 5.66
N ASP A 299 -7.03 3.14 5.36
CA ASP A 299 -6.18 4.23 4.91
C ASP A 299 -5.55 4.95 6.11
N SER A 300 -4.31 4.58 6.45
CA SER A 300 -3.55 5.21 7.54
C SER A 300 -2.61 6.33 7.08
N ARG A 301 -2.82 6.89 5.89
CA ARG A 301 -2.03 8.02 5.38
C ARG A 301 -2.08 9.21 6.34
N GLN A 302 -0.95 9.87 6.54
CA GLN A 302 -0.95 11.18 7.19
C GLN A 302 -1.62 12.19 6.27
N ARG A 303 -2.61 12.90 6.80
CA ARG A 303 -3.38 13.94 6.09
C ARG A 303 -3.42 15.19 6.95
N PHE A 304 -3.33 16.33 6.27
CA PHE A 304 -3.39 17.65 6.87
C PHE A 304 -4.41 18.47 6.08
N SER A 305 -5.21 19.26 6.77
CA SER A 305 -6.26 20.05 6.12
C SER A 305 -6.49 21.36 6.85
N THR A 306 -6.76 22.42 6.09
CA THR A 306 -7.20 23.71 6.63
C THR A 306 -8.25 24.32 5.71
N PRO A 307 -9.22 25.08 6.24
CA PRO A 307 -10.07 25.95 5.43
C PRO A 307 -9.20 26.90 4.59
N PHE A 308 -9.60 27.12 3.35
CA PHE A 308 -8.84 27.93 2.40
C PHE A 308 -9.76 28.56 1.34
N ASN A 309 -9.56 29.84 1.04
CA ASN A 309 -10.36 30.53 0.03
C ASN A 309 -10.07 29.97 -1.38
N ARG A 310 -11.08 29.88 -2.25
CA ARG A 310 -10.94 29.38 -3.63
C ARG A 310 -9.90 30.13 -4.47
N GLY A 311 -9.84 31.46 -4.37
CA GLY A 311 -8.90 32.29 -5.12
C GLY A 311 -7.46 31.99 -4.72
N ASP A 312 -7.20 32.02 -3.40
CA ASP A 312 -5.88 31.73 -2.85
C ASP A 312 -5.49 30.25 -3.08
N ALA A 313 -6.45 29.32 -3.02
CA ALA A 313 -6.22 27.91 -3.29
C ALA A 313 -5.77 27.68 -4.73
N LYS A 314 -6.39 28.36 -5.69
CA LYS A 314 -5.99 28.30 -7.10
C LYS A 314 -4.55 28.77 -7.27
N GLU A 315 -4.20 29.92 -6.71
CA GLU A 315 -2.82 30.45 -6.79
C GLU A 315 -1.80 29.46 -6.19
N ILE A 316 -2.09 28.87 -5.03
CA ILE A 316 -1.22 27.89 -4.39
C ILE A 316 -1.08 26.63 -5.22
N LEU A 317 -2.18 26.11 -5.76
CA LEU A 317 -2.12 24.88 -6.56
C LEU A 317 -1.33 25.07 -7.85
N GLU A 318 -1.35 26.26 -8.44
CA GLU A 318 -0.66 26.57 -9.70
C GLU A 318 0.81 27.00 -9.49
N THR A 319 1.12 27.71 -8.40
CA THR A 319 2.43 28.38 -8.24
C THR A 319 3.07 28.20 -6.87
N GLY A 320 2.37 27.59 -5.93
CA GLY A 320 2.83 27.37 -4.57
C GLY A 320 3.85 26.25 -4.46
N LYS A 321 4.44 26.17 -3.27
CA LYS A 321 5.41 25.14 -2.90
C LYS A 321 4.99 24.44 -1.62
N ILE A 322 5.29 23.15 -1.55
CA ILE A 322 5.24 22.40 -0.32
C ILE A 322 6.66 22.21 0.22
N VAL A 323 6.86 22.51 1.50
CA VAL A 323 8.16 22.37 2.18
C VAL A 323 8.02 21.36 3.29
N MET A 324 8.83 20.31 3.25
CA MET A 324 8.83 19.21 4.19
C MET A 324 10.13 19.23 4.99
N GLU A 325 10.02 19.35 6.30
CA GLU A 325 11.12 19.14 7.24
C GLU A 325 11.03 17.72 7.77
N VAL A 326 12.02 16.91 7.41
CA VAL A 326 12.08 15.50 7.78
C VAL A 326 13.37 15.22 8.53
N VAL A 327 13.37 14.24 9.41
CA VAL A 327 14.58 13.76 10.09
C VAL A 327 14.76 12.29 9.80
N PHE A 328 16.01 11.89 9.56
CA PHE A 328 16.37 10.49 9.38
C PHE A 328 15.89 9.64 10.57
N ASP A 329 15.27 8.49 10.29
CA ASP A 329 14.75 7.60 11.33
C ASP A 329 15.44 6.22 11.28
N PRO A 330 16.53 6.02 12.04
CA PRO A 330 17.34 4.80 12.01
C PRO A 330 16.68 3.61 12.71
N ARG A 331 15.50 3.77 13.30
CA ARG A 331 14.85 2.76 14.16
C ARG A 331 14.26 1.57 13.40
N TYR A 332 14.24 1.62 12.07
CA TYR A 332 13.53 0.66 11.23
C TYR A 332 14.46 0.06 10.17
N PRO A 333 15.42 -0.81 10.53
CA PRO A 333 16.21 -1.53 9.55
C PRO A 333 15.34 -2.41 8.66
N LEU A 334 15.35 -2.12 7.35
CA LEU A 334 14.53 -2.80 6.34
C LEU A 334 15.24 -3.97 5.66
N ALA A 335 16.57 -3.92 5.55
CA ALA A 335 17.37 -4.97 4.92
C ALA A 335 18.59 -5.36 5.76
N LYS A 336 19.06 -6.61 5.60
CA LYS A 336 20.28 -7.10 6.25
C LYS A 336 21.53 -6.37 5.76
N ASP A 337 21.61 -6.05 4.47
CA ASP A 337 22.82 -5.51 3.84
C ASP A 337 22.84 -3.97 3.78
N ASN A 338 21.68 -3.32 3.88
CA ASN A 338 21.61 -1.86 4.02
C ASN A 338 20.37 -1.49 4.86
N PRO A 339 20.54 -1.29 6.18
CA PRO A 339 19.39 -1.11 7.07
C PRO A 339 18.60 0.16 6.76
N PHE A 340 19.22 1.18 6.16
CA PHE A 340 18.64 2.50 6.03
C PHE A 340 18.17 2.84 4.61
N LEU A 341 18.34 1.93 3.66
CA LEU A 341 17.92 2.13 2.29
C LEU A 341 16.90 1.08 1.88
N ILE A 342 15.66 1.53 1.70
CA ILE A 342 14.59 0.73 1.11
C ILE A 342 14.84 0.68 -0.39
N LYS A 343 14.91 -0.53 -0.93
CA LYS A 343 14.95 -0.76 -2.38
C LYS A 343 13.75 -1.60 -2.79
N ASN A 344 12.84 -0.98 -3.54
CA ASN A 344 11.69 -1.67 -4.13
C ASN A 344 11.83 -1.70 -5.65
N GLU A 345 11.57 -2.86 -6.26
CA GLU A 345 11.66 -3.08 -7.71
C GLU A 345 10.31 -3.59 -8.23
N ASP A 346 9.67 -2.80 -9.09
CA ASP A 346 8.42 -3.14 -9.75
C ASP A 346 8.65 -3.37 -11.24
N LYS A 347 8.08 -4.43 -11.81
CA LYS A 347 8.14 -4.71 -13.25
C LYS A 347 6.76 -4.64 -13.88
N THR A 348 6.63 -3.81 -14.90
CA THR A 348 5.42 -3.69 -15.72
C THR A 348 5.68 -4.31 -17.08
N LYS A 349 5.04 -5.44 -17.36
CA LYS A 349 5.14 -6.10 -18.66
C LYS A 349 4.41 -5.29 -19.74
N PRO A 350 4.90 -5.33 -20.99
CA PRO A 350 4.27 -4.64 -22.11
C PRO A 350 2.92 -5.27 -22.47
N THR A 351 2.00 -4.45 -22.96
CA THR A 351 0.72 -4.87 -23.58
C THR A 351 0.58 -4.28 -24.97
N PHE A 352 -0.40 -4.73 -25.75
CA PHE A 352 -0.64 -4.16 -27.09
C PHE A 352 -0.97 -2.67 -27.04
N ASP A 353 -1.75 -2.24 -26.04
CA ASP A 353 -2.11 -0.83 -25.84
C ASP A 353 -0.97 0.00 -25.22
N ARG A 354 -0.02 -0.68 -24.56
CA ARG A 354 1.12 -0.06 -23.87
C ARG A 354 2.39 -0.88 -24.15
N PRO A 355 3.03 -0.68 -25.31
CA PRO A 355 4.24 -1.41 -25.72
C PRO A 355 5.49 -0.94 -24.96
N ILE A 356 5.40 -0.80 -23.65
CA ILE A 356 6.48 -0.35 -22.80
C ILE A 356 6.71 -1.41 -21.72
N ASP A 357 7.91 -1.97 -21.71
CA ASP A 357 8.40 -2.87 -20.68
C ASP A 357 9.19 -2.05 -19.66
N VAL A 358 8.65 -1.90 -18.45
CA VAL A 358 9.21 -0.96 -17.45
C VAL A 358 9.75 -1.73 -16.26
N THR A 359 11.01 -1.47 -15.92
CA THR A 359 11.57 -1.79 -14.60
C THR A 359 11.68 -0.50 -13.79
N ASP A 360 10.91 -0.37 -12.70
CA ASP A 360 10.86 0.78 -11.81
C ASP A 360 11.53 0.44 -10.47
N ILE A 361 12.67 1.06 -10.20
CA ILE A 361 13.44 0.87 -8.97
C ILE A 361 13.29 2.12 -8.10
N ARG A 362 12.85 1.95 -6.86
CA ARG A 362 12.70 3.03 -5.88
C ARG A 362 13.70 2.86 -4.75
N TYR A 363 14.49 3.90 -4.53
CA TYR A 363 15.41 4.03 -3.42
C TYR A 363 14.84 5.04 -2.43
N ALA A 364 14.55 4.59 -1.22
CA ALA A 364 13.95 5.43 -0.20
C ALA A 364 14.67 5.33 1.15
N VAL A 365 14.85 6.48 1.78
CA VAL A 365 15.37 6.57 3.15
C VAL A 365 14.21 6.71 4.13
N PRO A 366 14.13 5.90 5.21
CA PRO A 366 13.11 6.06 6.22
C PRO A 366 13.33 7.36 6.99
N VAL A 367 12.29 8.19 7.04
CA VAL A 367 12.32 9.47 7.74
C VAL A 367 11.06 9.66 8.56
N ARG A 368 11.17 10.52 9.57
CA ARG A 368 10.05 11.06 10.32
C ARG A 368 9.75 12.47 9.83
N LEU A 369 8.48 12.73 9.54
CA LEU A 369 8.01 14.08 9.23
C LEU A 369 7.97 14.90 10.51
N LEU A 370 8.72 16.00 10.54
CA LEU A 370 8.67 16.98 11.64
C LEU A 370 7.63 18.05 11.35
N ASN A 371 7.71 18.67 10.18
CA ASN A 371 6.83 19.77 9.79
C ASN A 371 6.56 19.74 8.27
N ILE A 372 5.36 20.16 7.88
CA ILE A 372 4.93 20.34 6.50
C ILE A 372 4.32 21.72 6.36
N ARG A 373 4.78 22.47 5.36
CA ARG A 373 4.34 23.84 5.09
C ARG A 373 3.89 24.02 3.67
N LEU A 374 2.90 24.89 3.47
CA LEU A 374 2.56 25.43 2.17
C LEU A 374 3.05 26.87 2.10
N LEU A 375 3.75 27.19 1.03
CA LEU A 375 4.20 28.53 0.69
C LEU A 375 3.50 28.99 -0.58
N ASN A 376 3.06 30.25 -0.60
CA ASN A 376 2.56 30.86 -1.84
C ASN A 376 3.71 31.27 -2.77
N LYS A 377 3.39 31.90 -3.91
CA LYS A 377 4.38 32.38 -4.89
C LYS A 377 5.39 33.37 -4.29
N ALA A 378 4.96 34.19 -3.34
CA ALA A 378 5.83 35.15 -2.64
C ALA A 378 6.73 34.50 -1.57
N GLY A 379 6.62 33.18 -1.36
CA GLY A 379 7.34 32.46 -0.31
C GLY A 379 6.75 32.64 1.09
N LYS A 380 5.57 33.27 1.21
CA LYS A 380 4.86 33.43 2.47
C LYS A 380 4.20 32.12 2.88
N GLU A 381 4.38 31.74 4.14
CA GLU A 381 3.69 30.60 4.74
C GLU A 381 2.20 30.88 4.87
N VAL A 382 1.39 29.96 4.35
CA VAL A 382 -0.08 30.00 4.39
C VAL A 382 -0.69 28.84 5.16
N PHE A 383 0.11 27.80 5.41
CA PHE A 383 -0.27 26.66 6.23
C PHE A 383 0.99 25.98 6.77
N ALA A 384 0.92 25.50 8.02
CA ALA A 384 1.95 24.67 8.64
C ALA A 384 1.28 23.60 9.51
N ALA A 385 1.84 22.40 9.52
CA ALA A 385 1.42 21.32 10.41
C ALA A 385 2.57 20.40 10.79
N SER A 386 2.55 19.91 12.02
CA SER A 386 3.53 18.94 12.49
C SER A 386 3.18 17.52 12.05
N GLY A 387 4.17 16.73 11.68
CA GLY A 387 3.98 15.32 11.36
C GLY A 387 3.63 14.49 12.60
N ARG A 388 2.99 13.33 12.39
CA ARG A 388 2.72 12.39 13.49
C ARG A 388 3.96 11.53 13.75
N GLN A 389 4.32 11.42 15.03
CA GLN A 389 5.31 10.44 15.47
C GLN A 389 4.65 9.06 15.56
N ILE A 390 5.32 8.04 15.02
CA ILE A 390 4.93 6.65 15.23
C ILE A 390 5.35 6.26 16.64
N ASP A 391 4.37 5.76 17.39
CA ASP A 391 4.65 5.02 18.62
C ASP A 391 5.07 3.59 18.25
N VAL A 392 6.34 3.29 18.47
CA VAL A 392 6.95 1.99 18.12
C VAL A 392 6.32 0.86 18.93
N GLU A 393 5.85 1.14 20.15
CA GLU A 393 5.20 0.16 21.03
C GLU A 393 3.78 -0.19 20.55
N SER A 394 3.17 0.68 19.74
CA SER A 394 1.85 0.47 19.15
C SER A 394 1.85 -0.34 17.84
N LEU A 395 3.03 -0.78 17.38
CA LEU A 395 3.17 -1.53 16.13
C LEU A 395 2.69 -2.96 16.32
N THR A 396 1.66 -3.33 15.56
CA THR A 396 1.04 -4.66 15.64
C THR A 396 1.93 -5.73 15.03
N ASP A 397 1.88 -6.95 15.58
CA ASP A 397 2.44 -8.15 14.95
C ASP A 397 1.83 -8.41 13.56
#